data_AF-A0A4P5XKI0-F1
#
_entry.id   AF-A0A4P5XKI0-F1
#
_cell.length_a   1.000
_cell.length_b   1.000
_cell.length_c   1.000
_cell.angle_alpha   90.00
_cell.angle_beta   90.00
_cell.angle_gamma   90.00
#
_symmetry.space_group_name_H-M   'P 1'
#
loop_
_entity.id
_entity.type
_entity.pdbx_description
1 polymer ?
#
loop_
_entity_poly.entity_id
_entity_poly.type
_entity_poly.pdbx_seq_one_letter_code
_entity_poly.pdbx_strand_id
1 'polypeptide(L)' 'MDADQGESTDDGVDAPLGGSGMKAGMRVQHPLFGLGVIETLSPRGSSTMVRVKFQKVGVKSLVLEFARLQVVG' A
#
# COMPACT_ATOMS: atom_id res chain seq x y z
N MET A 1 -35.18 -32.27 -14.23
CA MET A 1 -34.86 -31.69 -12.92
C MET A 1 -33.53 -32.28 -12.51
N ASP A 2 -32.45 -31.58 -12.79
CA ASP A 2 -31.16 -31.77 -12.12
C ASP A 2 -30.77 -30.36 -11.68
N ALA A 3 -31.03 -30.10 -10.40
CA ALA A 3 -30.64 -28.89 -9.71
C ALA A 3 -29.40 -29.25 -8.88
N ASP A 4 -28.29 -28.57 -9.12
CA ASP A 4 -27.21 -28.33 -8.15
C ASP A 4 -26.23 -27.32 -8.80
N GLN A 5 -26.27 -26.04 -8.41
CA GLN A 5 -25.33 -25.37 -7.49
C GLN A 5 -23.86 -25.36 -8.01
N GLY A 6 -23.10 -24.26 -7.96
CA GLY A 6 -23.16 -23.20 -6.96
C GLY A 6 -22.88 -21.80 -7.51
N GLU A 7 -23.63 -20.88 -6.93
CA GLU A 7 -23.32 -19.48 -6.80
C GLU A 7 -22.04 -19.27 -5.98
N SER A 8 -21.37 -18.16 -6.29
CA SER A 8 -20.66 -17.30 -5.34
C SER A 8 -19.56 -17.93 -4.49
N THR A 9 -18.32 -17.62 -4.83
CA THR A 9 -17.23 -17.51 -3.85
C THR A 9 -16.35 -16.37 -4.35
N ASP A 10 -16.63 -15.13 -3.94
CA ASP A 10 -15.87 -14.41 -2.90
C ASP A 10 -14.34 -14.57 -3.09
N ASP A 11 -13.58 -13.49 -3.21
CA ASP A 11 -12.98 -12.96 -1.99
C ASP A 11 -12.62 -11.47 -2.14
N GLY A 12 -13.44 -10.63 -1.52
CA GLY A 12 -13.06 -9.27 -1.18
C GLY A 12 -12.04 -9.31 -0.04
N VAL A 13 -10.77 -9.56 -0.35
CA VAL A 13 -9.68 -9.33 0.61
C VAL A 13 -9.21 -7.87 0.59
N ASP A 14 -10.11 -6.94 0.93
CA ASP A 14 -9.65 -5.73 1.62
C ASP A 14 -9.44 -6.08 3.10
N ALA A 15 -8.39 -6.86 3.37
CA ALA A 15 -8.00 -7.22 4.72
C ALA A 15 -7.59 -5.94 5.48
N PRO A 16 -8.29 -5.58 6.57
CA PRO A 16 -7.92 -4.42 7.35
C PRO A 16 -6.86 -4.78 8.41
N LEU A 17 -5.90 -3.86 8.57
CA LEU A 17 -5.25 -3.51 9.83
C LEU A 17 -4.24 -4.51 10.43
N GLY A 18 -3.02 -4.49 9.90
CA GLY A 18 -1.83 -5.01 10.57
C GLY A 18 -0.57 -4.22 10.21
N GLY A 19 -0.24 -3.19 11.00
CA GLY A 19 1.09 -2.53 11.03
C GLY A 19 1.25 -1.25 10.20
N SER A 20 0.70 -1.18 9.00
CA SER A 20 0.70 -0.01 8.09
C SER A 20 0.01 -0.49 6.82
N GLY A 21 -1.32 -0.45 6.74
CA GLY A 21 -2.15 -0.96 5.64
C GLY A 21 -1.97 -0.22 4.30
N MET A 22 -0.74 0.15 3.98
CA MET A 22 -0.31 0.87 2.81
C MET A 22 -0.24 -0.12 1.65
N LYS A 23 -0.97 0.20 0.58
CA LYS A 23 -1.00 -0.52 -0.69
C LYS A 23 -0.50 0.39 -1.81
N ALA A 24 -0.08 -0.21 -2.92
CA ALA A 24 0.22 0.56 -4.13
C ALA A 24 -1.03 1.34 -4.58
N GLY A 25 -0.85 2.57 -5.01
CA GLY A 25 -1.92 3.50 -5.35
C GLY A 25 -2.38 4.41 -4.21
N MET A 26 -2.00 4.14 -2.95
CA MET A 26 -2.38 4.99 -1.83
C MET A 26 -1.58 6.30 -1.78
N ARG A 27 -2.25 7.37 -1.36
CA ARG A 27 -1.63 8.66 -1.10
C ARG A 27 -0.98 8.66 0.28
N VAL A 28 0.25 9.14 0.34
CA VAL A 28 1.05 9.25 1.56
C VAL A 28 1.67 10.63 1.66
N GLN A 29 1.95 11.07 2.89
CA GLN A 29 2.64 12.29 3.20
C GLN A 29 3.93 11.98 3.97
N HIS A 30 5.04 12.54 3.49
CA HIS A 30 6.32 12.52 4.17
C HIS A 30 6.65 13.93 4.67
N PRO A 31 7.19 14.11 5.89
CA PRO A 31 7.47 15.44 6.43
C PRO A 31 8.50 16.23 5.60
N LEU A 32 9.49 15.55 5.01
CA LEU A 32 10.52 16.21 4.19
C LEU A 32 10.14 16.35 2.71
N PHE A 33 9.42 15.39 2.14
CA PHE A 33 9.15 15.32 0.70
C PHE A 33 7.74 15.80 0.34
N GLY A 34 6.85 15.87 1.32
CA GLY A 34 5.45 16.22 1.16
C GLY A 34 4.60 15.06 0.67
N LEU A 35 3.56 15.39 -0.10
CA LEU A 35 2.58 14.45 -0.61
C LEU A 35 3.15 13.61 -1.77
N GLY A 36 2.87 12.32 -1.74
CA GLY A 36 3.22 11.36 -2.78
C GLY A 36 2.22 10.23 -2.90
N VAL A 37 2.37 9.42 -3.94
CA VAL A 37 1.57 8.22 -4.18
C VAL A 37 2.49 7.02 -4.18
N ILE A 38 2.11 5.94 -3.48
CA ILE A 38 2.86 4.70 -3.50
C ILE A 38 2.72 4.07 -4.89
N GLU A 39 3.85 3.85 -5.58
CA GLU A 39 3.86 3.09 -6.83
C GLU A 39 3.98 1.60 -6.58
N THR A 40 4.82 1.20 -5.62
CA THR A 40 5.10 -0.22 -5.36
C THR A 40 5.57 -0.41 -3.93
N LEU A 41 5.18 -1.54 -3.33
CA LEU A 41 5.71 -2.00 -2.04
C LEU A 41 6.38 -3.35 -2.26
N SER A 42 7.56 -3.51 -1.68
CA SER A 42 8.37 -4.71 -1.77
C SER A 42 8.85 -5.08 -0.36
N PRO A 43 8.16 -6.00 0.33
CA PRO A 43 8.61 -6.49 1.63
C PRO A 43 9.91 -7.30 1.47
N ARG A 44 10.89 -7.02 2.32
CA ARG A 44 12.24 -7.60 2.34
C ARG A 44 12.54 -8.08 3.76
N GLY A 45 12.00 -9.24 4.11
CA GLY A 45 12.25 -9.93 5.38
C GLY A 45 11.88 -9.08 6.59
N SER A 46 12.84 -8.33 7.12
CA SER A 46 12.66 -7.43 8.26
C SER A 46 12.12 -6.05 7.89
N SER A 47 12.30 -5.60 6.64
CA SER A 47 11.97 -4.23 6.23
C SER A 47 11.16 -4.17 4.95
N THR A 48 10.31 -3.15 4.80
CA THR A 48 9.53 -2.97 3.57
C THR A 48 10.09 -1.83 2.74
N MET A 49 10.56 -2.11 1.54
CA MET A 49 10.94 -1.07 0.59
C MET A 49 9.70 -0.56 -0.13
N VAL A 50 9.43 0.73 -0.04
CA VAL A 50 8.32 1.39 -0.69
C VAL A 50 8.84 2.39 -1.72
N ARG A 51 8.32 2.31 -2.94
CA ARG A 51 8.56 3.30 -3.99
C ARG A 51 7.40 4.27 -3.99
N VAL A 52 7.67 5.54 -3.71
CA VAL A 52 6.68 6.61 -3.63
C VAL A 52 7.03 7.67 -4.66
N LYS A 53 6.05 8.04 -5.49
CA LYS A 53 6.12 9.19 -6.39
C LYS A 53 5.65 10.43 -5.65
N PHE A 54 6.60 11.21 -5.15
CA PHE A 54 6.34 12.50 -4.52
C PHE A 54 6.12 13.58 -5.58
N GLN A 55 5.19 14.49 -5.31
CA GLN A 55 4.88 15.59 -6.23
C GLN A 55 6.02 16.60 -6.34
N LYS A 56 6.77 16.82 -5.26
CA LYS A 56 7.87 17.82 -5.22
C LYS A 56 9.21 17.29 -5.76
N VAL A 57 9.52 16.02 -5.52
CA VAL A 57 10.86 15.45 -5.75
C VAL A 57 10.87 14.26 -6.72
N GLY A 58 9.71 13.84 -7.21
CA GLY A 58 9.57 12.67 -8.09
C GLY A 58 9.58 11.33 -7.34
N VAL A 59 10.01 10.28 -8.03
CA VAL A 59 10.00 8.91 -7.50
C VAL A 59 11.18 8.68 -6.54
N LYS A 60 10.89 8.22 -5.33
CA LYS A 60 11.87 7.88 -4.30
C LYS A 60 11.58 6.49 -3.74
N SER A 61 12.63 5.69 -3.59
CA SER A 61 12.59 4.44 -2.85
C SER A 61 12.98 4.70 -1.40
N LEU A 62 12.10 4.38 -0.48
CA LEU A 62 12.27 4.58 0.96
C LEU A 62 11.97 3.26 1.66
N VAL A 63 12.46 3.09 2.88
CA VAL A 63 12.11 1.93 3.70
C VAL A 63 11.01 2.35 4.67
N LEU A 64 9.88 1.67 4.63
CA LEU A 64 8.64 2.04 5.34
C LEU A 64 8.87 2.25 6.85
N GLU A 65 9.65 1.38 7.49
CA GLU A 65 10.02 1.47 8.92
C GLU A 65 10.73 2.79 9.27
N PHE A 66 11.57 3.31 8.37
CA PHE A 66 12.32 4.54 8.59
C PHE A 66 11.61 5.77 8.04
N ALA A 67 10.80 5.61 7.00
CA ALA A 67 10.17 6.70 6.27
C ALA A 67 9.03 7.36 7.06
N ARG A 68 8.46 6.69 8.07
CA ARG A 68 7.37 7.21 8.92
C ARG A 68 6.25 7.88 8.09
N LEU A 69 5.92 7.26 6.95
CA LEU A 69 4.94 7.80 6.02
C LEU A 69 3.57 7.82 6.68
N GLN A 70 2.86 8.94 6.55
CA GLN A 70 1.48 9.05 6.98
C GLN A 70 0.57 8.80 5.78
N VAL A 71 -0.40 7.90 5.90
CA VAL A 71 -1.43 7.77 4.87
C VAL A 71 -2.37 8.95 4.95
N VAL A 72 -2.58 9.59 3.81
CA VAL A 72 -3.56 10.66 3.61
C VAL A 72 -4.67 10.06 2.77
N GLY A 73 -5.66 9.49 3.45
CA GLY A 73 -6.89 8.93 2.91
C GLY A 73 -8.05 9.86 3.20
#